data_AF-A0A2R8B5Q9-F1
#
_entry.id   AF-A0A2R8B5Q9-F1
#
_cell.length_a   1.000
_cell.length_b   1.000
_cell.length_c   1.000
_cell.angle_alpha   90.00
_cell.angle_beta   90.00
_cell.angle_gamma   90.00
#
_symmetry.space_group_name_H-M   'P 1'
#
loop_
_entity.id
_entity.type
_entity.pdbx_description
1 polymer ?
#
loop_
_entity_poly.entity_id
_entity_poly.type
_entity_poly.pdbx_seq_one_letter_code
_entity_poly.pdbx_strand_id
1 'polypeptide(L)'
;MARSGSEKRQRKTTLSARFNDAEAALVKERAARAGVPVAALIRHAVLAEKPLRKSRTPPLDRKIAAQLLGQLGVLATALREASVGNDRTDDAIIDAAHQDLSEMRAVLFEALGRRP
;
A
#
# COMPACT_ATOMS: atom_id res chain seq x y z
N MET A 1 -11.89 -17.76 17.18
CA MET A 1 -12.52 -18.02 15.86
C MET A 1 -11.47 -18.64 14.93
N ALA A 2 -11.39 -19.97 14.88
CA ALA A 2 -10.38 -20.71 14.14
C ALA A 2 -10.59 -20.59 12.62
N ARG A 3 -9.53 -20.23 11.87
CA ARG A 3 -9.53 -20.26 10.41
C ARG A 3 -8.55 -21.32 9.90
N SER A 4 -8.85 -22.56 10.25
CA SER A 4 -8.21 -23.72 9.63
C SER A 4 -9.04 -24.13 8.41
N GLY A 5 -8.72 -23.54 7.26
CA GLY A 5 -9.05 -24.14 5.97
C GLY A 5 -7.84 -24.95 5.53
N SER A 6 -7.81 -26.23 5.87
CA SER A 6 -6.72 -27.13 5.49
C SER A 6 -6.66 -27.27 3.96
N GLU A 7 -5.78 -26.51 3.29
CA GLU A 7 -5.47 -26.72 1.87
C GLU A 7 -4.66 -28.01 1.64
N LYS A 8 -4.26 -28.71 2.72
CA LYS A 8 -3.47 -29.95 2.70
C LYS A 8 -4.15 -31.12 1.94
N ARG A 9 -5.42 -30.99 1.50
CA ARG A 9 -6.16 -32.08 0.86
C ARG A 9 -6.50 -31.91 -0.63
N GLN A 10 -6.49 -30.71 -1.20
CA GLN A 10 -7.06 -30.50 -2.55
C GLN A 10 -6.04 -30.32 -3.68
N ARG A 11 -4.85 -29.75 -3.39
CA ARG A 11 -3.86 -29.41 -4.43
C ARG A 11 -2.52 -30.03 -4.09
N LYS A 12 -2.35 -31.30 -4.48
CA LYS A 12 -1.17 -32.11 -4.15
C LYS A 12 -0.12 -32.17 -5.26
N THR A 13 -0.52 -31.84 -6.49
CA THR A 13 0.35 -31.93 -7.67
C THR A 13 1.00 -30.57 -7.95
N THR A 14 2.32 -30.56 -8.02
CA THR A 14 3.10 -29.38 -8.44
C THR A 14 3.30 -29.42 -9.95
N LEU A 15 2.95 -28.31 -10.62
CA LEU A 15 3.36 -28.06 -12.00
C LEU A 15 4.51 -27.06 -11.97
N SER A 16 5.60 -27.35 -12.68
CA SER A 16 6.78 -26.49 -12.76
C SER A 16 7.11 -26.18 -14.22
N ALA A 17 7.63 -24.97 -14.46
CA ALA A 17 8.16 -24.53 -15.74
C ALA A 17 9.49 -23.81 -15.50
N ARG A 18 10.38 -23.86 -16.48
CA ARG A 18 11.64 -23.09 -16.45
C ARG A 18 11.37 -21.70 -17.00
N PHE A 19 11.91 -20.70 -16.33
CA PHE A 19 11.85 -19.30 -16.72
C PHE A 19 13.27 -18.74 -16.75
N ASN A 20 13.55 -17.85 -17.69
CA ASN A 20 14.74 -17.00 -17.60
C ASN A 20 14.51 -15.84 -16.61
N ASP A 21 15.55 -15.06 -16.31
CA ASP A 21 15.48 -13.98 -15.33
C ASP A 21 14.48 -12.88 -15.71
N ALA A 22 14.39 -12.55 -17.01
CA ALA A 22 13.47 -11.53 -17.53
C ALA A 22 12.01 -11.98 -17.39
N GLU A 23 11.71 -13.23 -17.72
CA GLU A 23 10.38 -13.82 -17.57
C GLU A 23 9.98 -13.91 -16.10
N ALA A 24 10.90 -14.34 -15.23
CA ALA A 24 10.65 -14.42 -13.79
C ALA A 24 10.35 -13.04 -13.19
N ALA A 25 11.09 -12.00 -13.59
CA ALA A 25 10.85 -10.63 -13.15
C ALA A 25 9.46 -10.13 -13.58
N LEU A 26 9.10 -10.36 -14.85
CA LEU A 26 7.83 -9.96 -15.41
C LEU A 26 6.64 -10.66 -14.73
N VAL A 27 6.77 -11.95 -14.40
CA VAL A 27 5.74 -12.70 -13.66
C VAL A 27 5.59 -12.15 -12.23
N LYS A 28 6.70 -11.84 -11.54
CA LYS A 28 6.69 -11.25 -10.20
C LYS A 28 6.03 -9.88 -10.19
N GLU A 29 6.35 -9.03 -11.16
CA GLU A 29 5.76 -7.69 -11.29
C GLU A 29 4.25 -7.77 -11.53
N ARG A 30 3.80 -8.64 -12.44
CA ARG A 30 2.37 -8.86 -12.69
C ARG A 30 1.64 -9.35 -11.44
N ALA A 31 2.27 -10.24 -10.66
CA ALA A 31 1.71 -10.75 -9.42
C ALA A 31 1.59 -9.66 -8.36
N ALA A 32 2.64 -8.83 -8.21
CA ALA A 32 2.64 -7.67 -7.32
C ALA A 32 1.56 -6.66 -7.69
N ARG A 33 1.45 -6.30 -8.97
CA ARG A 33 0.42 -5.38 -9.50
C ARG A 33 -0.99 -5.90 -9.26
N ALA A 34 -1.20 -7.21 -9.40
CA ALA A 34 -2.49 -7.85 -9.15
C ALA A 34 -2.79 -8.08 -7.65
N GLY A 35 -1.81 -7.88 -6.76
CA GLY A 35 -1.96 -8.10 -5.32
C GLY A 35 -2.17 -9.57 -4.96
N VAL A 36 -1.55 -10.48 -5.70
CA VAL A 36 -1.72 -11.93 -5.54
C VAL A 36 -0.37 -12.65 -5.53
N PRO A 37 -0.25 -13.82 -4.90
CA PRO A 37 0.95 -14.64 -5.00
C PRO A 37 1.23 -15.08 -6.45
N VAL A 38 2.50 -15.23 -6.82
CA VAL A 38 2.93 -15.69 -8.15
C VAL A 38 2.26 -17.00 -8.56
N ALA A 39 2.21 -17.99 -7.67
CA ALA A 39 1.56 -19.27 -7.94
C ALA A 39 0.07 -19.12 -8.25
N ALA A 40 -0.59 -18.15 -7.60
CA ALA A 40 -2.00 -17.87 -7.80
C ALA A 40 -2.24 -17.20 -9.16
N LEU A 41 -1.38 -16.25 -9.55
CA LEU A 41 -1.38 -15.62 -10.87
C LEU A 41 -1.18 -16.66 -11.99
N ILE A 42 -0.16 -17.52 -11.87
CA ILE A 42 0.15 -18.56 -12.86
C ILE A 42 -1.05 -19.50 -13.01
N ARG A 43 -1.62 -19.96 -11.89
CA ARG A 43 -2.77 -20.85 -11.91
C ARG A 43 -4.00 -20.21 -12.58
N HIS A 44 -4.27 -18.95 -12.28
CA HIS A 44 -5.35 -18.19 -12.92
C HIS A 44 -5.13 -18.08 -14.44
N ALA A 45 -3.90 -17.76 -14.86
CA ALA A 45 -3.57 -17.64 -16.28
C ALA A 45 -3.72 -18.98 -17.03
N VAL A 46 -3.37 -20.09 -16.40
CA VAL A 46 -3.41 -21.43 -17.02
C VAL A 46 -4.82 -22.04 -17.01
N LEU A 47 -5.60 -21.84 -15.94
CA LEU A 47 -6.89 -22.51 -15.76
C LEU A 47 -8.11 -21.65 -16.17
N ALA A 48 -7.90 -20.39 -16.55
CA ALA A 48 -8.97 -19.43 -16.85
C ALA A 48 -10.06 -19.36 -15.75
N GLU A 49 -9.70 -19.65 -14.49
CA GLU A 49 -10.60 -19.62 -13.33
C GLU A 49 -11.06 -18.17 -13.06
N LYS A 50 -12.30 -18.00 -12.55
CA LYS A 50 -12.86 -16.70 -12.13
C LYS A 50 -11.87 -15.93 -11.24
N PRO A 51 -11.86 -14.58 -11.32
CA PRO A 51 -10.74 -13.77 -10.86
C PRO A 51 -10.37 -14.09 -9.43
N LEU A 52 -9.05 -14.21 -9.22
CA LEU A 52 -8.44 -14.31 -7.90
C LEU A 52 -9.12 -13.28 -7.00
N ARG A 53 -9.88 -13.74 -6.00
CA ARG A 53 -10.36 -12.86 -4.93
C ARG A 53 -9.12 -12.12 -4.46
N LYS A 54 -9.03 -10.81 -4.73
CA LYS A 54 -7.91 -9.93 -4.38
C LYS A 54 -7.38 -10.41 -3.05
N SER A 55 -6.27 -11.16 -3.08
CA SER A 55 -5.62 -11.55 -1.86
C SER A 55 -5.20 -10.24 -1.22
N ARG A 56 -5.41 -10.12 0.08
CA ARG A 56 -5.18 -8.88 0.81
C ARG A 56 -3.67 -8.61 0.87
N THR A 57 -3.10 -8.08 -0.21
CA THR A 57 -1.76 -7.50 -0.20
C THR A 57 -1.89 -6.00 -0.36
N PRO A 58 -1.71 -5.23 0.71
CA PRO A 58 -1.30 -3.84 0.57
C PRO A 58 0.24 -3.78 0.48
N PRO A 59 0.85 -3.20 -0.58
CA PRO A 59 2.29 -2.96 -0.64
C PRO A 59 2.70 -1.69 0.15
N LEU A 60 2.07 -1.50 1.31
CA LEU A 60 2.32 -0.48 2.32
C LEU A 60 1.67 -1.05 3.58
N ASP A 61 2.36 -1.09 4.72
CA ASP A 61 1.67 -1.44 5.96
C ASP A 61 0.65 -0.32 6.22
N ARG A 62 -0.60 -0.56 5.81
CA ARG A 62 -1.69 0.40 5.92
C ARG A 62 -1.85 0.89 7.35
N LYS A 63 -1.43 0.09 8.33
CA LYS A 63 -1.41 0.50 9.73
C LYS A 63 -0.37 1.59 9.98
N ILE A 64 0.86 1.39 9.51
CA ILE A 64 1.94 2.37 9.61
C ILE A 64 1.60 3.64 8.84
N ALA A 65 1.08 3.52 7.62
CA ALA A 65 0.68 4.68 6.83
C ALA A 65 -0.51 5.44 7.43
N ALA A 66 -1.50 4.75 8.01
CA ALA A 66 -2.59 5.40 8.73
C ALA A 66 -2.11 6.08 10.03
N GLN A 67 -1.16 5.48 10.74
CA GLN A 67 -0.53 6.08 11.91
C GLN A 67 0.24 7.34 11.54
N LEU A 68 1.06 7.28 10.48
CA LEU A 68 1.81 8.41 9.96
C LEU A 68 0.87 9.55 9.53
N LEU A 69 -0.22 9.23 8.82
CA LEU A 69 -1.24 10.21 8.43
C LEU A 69 -1.88 10.90 9.65
N GLY A 70 -2.14 10.15 10.73
CA GLY A 70 -2.65 10.70 11.98
C GLY A 70 -1.64 11.63 12.66
N GLN A 71 -0.35 11.24 12.70
CA GLN A 71 0.71 12.06 13.27
C GLN A 71 0.93 13.38 12.50
N LEU A 72 0.84 13.34 11.17
CA LEU A 72 0.90 14.53 10.32
C LEU A 72 -0.28 15.48 10.57
N GLY A 73 -1.47 14.94 10.82
CA GLY A 73 -2.64 15.76 11.20
C GLY A 73 -2.44 16.49 12.53
N VAL A 74 -1.90 15.80 13.53
CA VAL A 74 -1.60 16.41 14.84
C VAL A 74 -0.54 17.51 14.71
N LEU A 75 0.52 17.27 13.93
CA LEU A 75 1.56 18.25 13.65
C LEU A 75 1.01 19.51 12.95
N ALA A 76 0.13 19.33 11.95
CA ALA A 76 -0.49 20.46 11.26
C ALA A 76 -1.37 21.29 12.21
N THR A 77 -2.12 20.66 13.13
CA THR A 77 -2.89 21.40 14.13
C THR A 77 -1.99 22.18 15.08
N ALA A 78 -0.93 21.56 15.61
CA ALA A 78 0.02 22.21 16.50
C ALA A 78 0.75 23.40 15.83
N LEU A 79 1.11 23.26 14.55
CA LEU A 79 1.68 24.35 13.75
C LEU A 79 0.71 25.51 13.56
N ARG A 80 -0.58 25.23 13.36
CA ARG A 80 -1.62 26.27 13.26
C ARG A 80 -1.85 26.99 14.58
N GLU A 81 -1.78 26.27 15.70
CA GLU A 81 -1.89 26.90 17.03
C GLU A 81 -0.67 27.78 17.33
N ALA A 82 0.52 27.36 16.91
CA ALA A 82 1.76 28.14 17.06
C ALA A 82 1.79 29.41 16.19
N SER A 83 1.07 29.47 15.07
CA SER A 83 0.97 30.69 14.25
C SER A 83 0.07 31.76 14.86
N VAL A 84 -0.85 31.39 15.76
CA VAL A 84 -1.75 32.35 16.42
C VAL A 84 -0.98 33.05 17.55
N GLY A 85 -0.15 34.03 17.20
CA GLY A 85 0.58 34.88 18.15
C GLY A 85 2.02 35.23 17.78
N ASN A 86 2.52 34.79 16.63
CA ASN A 86 3.90 34.99 16.21
C ASN A 86 4.09 36.22 15.30
N ASP A 87 5.35 36.67 15.18
CA ASP A 87 5.75 37.81 14.36
C ASP A 87 5.68 37.46 12.86
N ARG A 88 5.50 38.46 11.98
CA ARG A 88 5.28 38.26 10.53
C ARG A 88 6.35 37.44 9.80
N THR A 89 7.57 37.38 10.34
CA THR A 89 8.69 36.61 9.78
C THR A 89 8.53 35.11 10.04
N ASP A 90 7.89 34.73 11.14
CA ASP A 90 7.60 33.34 11.50
C ASP A 90 6.38 32.80 10.75
N ASP A 91 5.43 33.67 10.38
CA ASP A 91 4.25 33.31 9.59
C ASP A 91 4.63 32.64 8.26
N ALA A 92 5.62 33.18 7.54
CA ALA A 92 6.06 32.62 6.27
C ALA A 92 6.70 31.22 6.41
N ILE A 93 7.40 30.98 7.52
CA ILE A 93 7.99 29.67 7.84
C ILE A 93 6.89 28.67 8.19
N ILE A 94 5.89 29.11 8.94
CA ILE A 94 4.76 28.26 9.34
C ILE A 94 3.90 27.90 8.13
N ASP A 95 3.64 28.84 7.23
CA ASP A 95 2.90 28.59 5.99
C ASP A 95 3.62 27.58 5.08
N ALA A 96 4.95 27.69 4.94
CA ALA A 96 5.75 26.72 4.20
C ALA A 96 5.67 25.31 4.83
N ALA A 97 5.73 25.21 6.16
CA ALA A 97 5.58 23.94 6.85
C ALA A 97 4.17 23.33 6.70
N HIS A 98 3.11 24.15 6.65
CA HIS A 98 1.74 23.68 6.34
C HIS A 98 1.63 23.11 4.93
N GLN A 99 2.28 23.75 3.96
CA GLN A 99 2.32 23.29 2.58
C GLN A 99 3.02 21.92 2.47
N ASP A 100 4.21 21.78 3.05
CA ASP A 100 4.97 20.52 3.06
C ASP A 100 4.18 19.38 3.71
N LEU A 101 3.51 19.65 4.85
CA LEU A 101 2.65 18.67 5.52
C LEU A 101 1.44 18.26 4.68
N SER A 102 0.86 19.21 3.93
CA SER A 102 -0.28 18.95 3.05
C SER A 102 0.12 18.08 1.85
N GLU A 103 1.30 18.35 1.26
CA GLU A 103 1.87 17.54 0.18
C GLU A 103 2.20 16.11 0.64
N MET A 104 2.85 15.97 1.79
CA MET A 104 3.10 14.65 2.40
C MET A 104 1.80 13.87 2.65
N ARG A 105 0.74 14.54 3.11
CA ARG A 105 -0.58 13.93 3.30
C ARG A 105 -1.16 13.44 1.98
N ALA A 106 -1.10 14.25 0.93
CA ALA A 106 -1.64 13.91 -0.39
C ALA A 106 -0.99 12.64 -0.96
N VAL A 107 0.35 12.55 -0.89
CA VAL A 107 1.11 11.36 -1.32
C VAL A 107 0.71 10.11 -0.54
N LEU A 108 0.49 10.23 0.78
CA LEU A 108 0.03 9.10 1.61
C LEU A 108 -1.41 8.68 1.31
N PHE A 109 -2.31 9.64 1.03
CA PHE A 109 -3.68 9.35 0.60
C PHE A 109 -3.68 8.57 -0.73
N GLU A 110 -2.88 8.99 -1.70
CA GLU A 110 -2.72 8.33 -2.98
C GLU A 110 -2.15 6.90 -2.82
N ALA A 111 -1.08 6.74 -2.04
CA ALA A 111 -0.49 5.44 -1.73
C ALA A 111 -1.46 4.48 -1.00
N LEU A 112 -2.41 5.02 -0.24
CA LEU A 112 -3.48 4.28 0.43
C LEU A 112 -4.71 4.03 -0.47
N GLY A 113 -4.76 4.62 -1.67
CA GLY A 113 -5.91 4.55 -2.57
C GLY A 113 -7.14 5.28 -2.05
N ARG A 114 -6.93 6.35 -1.27
CA ARG A 114 -7.98 7.22 -0.70
C ARG A 114 -7.89 8.61 -1.36
N ARG A 115 -9.00 9.35 -1.36
CA ARG A 115 -8.99 10.75 -1.79
C ARG A 115 -8.54 11.64 -0.61
N PRO A 116 -7.69 12.65 -0.84
CA PRO A 116 -7.15 13.54 0.18
C PRO A 116 -8.20 14.41 0.87
#